data_AF-T1PF69-F1
#
_entry.id   AF-T1PF69-F1
#
_cell.length_a   1.000
_cell.length_b   1.000
_cell.length_c   1.000
_cell.angle_alpha   90.00
_cell.angle_beta   90.00
_cell.angle_gamma   90.00
#
_symmetry.space_group_name_H-M   'P 1'
#
loop_
_entity.id
_entity.type
_entity.pdbx_description
1 polymer ?
#
loop_
_entity_poly.entity_id
_entity_poly.type
_entity_poly.pdbx_seq_one_letter_code
_entity_poly.pdbx_strand_id
1 'polypeptide(L)'
;MNCKLSIVVLVVAAIIATAGGNYVKLATKNLAGLHCVTEAAYNLQDTVDTFKYDLNLCDATATATANYVLDNANDVVRILTTLVDVSKNVCNNANYDAATDARKTPTPSCVENVTKQAEKLKTAVWYTIKEIAAVKKGNSCVTMNLTNLKLNFFDFKNLIRKCVDVARKV
;
A
#
# COMPACT_ATOMS: atom_id res chain seq x y z
N MET A 1 -26.38 -17.19 8.57
CA MET A 1 -25.20 -17.28 7.68
C MET A 1 -24.82 -15.90 7.13
N ASN A 2 -23.96 -15.18 7.84
CA ASN A 2 -22.80 -14.39 7.38
C ASN A 2 -22.81 -13.69 6.00
N CYS A 3 -23.77 -12.82 5.70
CA CYS A 3 -23.71 -11.93 4.52
C CYS A 3 -22.53 -10.92 4.58
N LYS A 4 -22.09 -10.53 5.79
CA LYS A 4 -20.94 -9.63 6.00
C LYS A 4 -19.59 -10.27 5.62
N LEU A 5 -19.47 -11.59 5.72
CA LEU A 5 -18.24 -12.29 5.40
C LEU A 5 -18.00 -12.34 3.88
N SER A 6 -19.06 -12.52 3.07
CA SER A 6 -18.97 -12.54 1.60
C SER A 6 -18.50 -11.22 1.00
N ILE A 7 -19.00 -10.08 1.50
CA ILE A 7 -18.60 -8.76 0.96
C ILE A 7 -17.14 -8.45 1.33
N VAL A 8 -16.72 -8.75 2.56
CA VAL A 8 -15.32 -8.56 2.98
C VAL A 8 -14.38 -9.41 2.14
N VAL A 9 -14.69 -10.68 1.89
CA VAL A 9 -13.88 -11.58 1.05
C VAL A 9 -13.78 -11.08 -0.40
N LEU A 10 -14.88 -10.62 -1.00
CA LEU A 10 -14.88 -10.07 -2.37
C LEU A 10 -14.05 -8.79 -2.51
N VAL A 11 -14.22 -7.87 -1.56
CA VAL A 11 -13.55 -6.58 -1.53
C VAL A 11 -12.03 -6.77 -1.31
N VAL A 12 -11.67 -7.72 -0.45
CA VAL A 12 -10.29 -8.09 -0.15
C VAL A 12 -9.64 -8.82 -1.32
N ALA A 13 -10.34 -9.74 -1.98
CA ALA A 13 -9.88 -10.40 -3.21
C ALA A 13 -9.62 -9.39 -4.35
N ALA A 14 -10.44 -8.34 -4.44
CA ALA A 14 -10.24 -7.29 -5.42
C ALA A 14 -8.95 -6.48 -5.17
N ILE A 15 -8.56 -6.23 -3.91
CA ILE A 15 -7.28 -5.58 -3.56
C ILE A 15 -6.09 -6.49 -3.91
N ILE A 16 -6.18 -7.77 -3.53
CA ILE A 16 -5.17 -8.80 -3.81
C ILE A 16 -4.85 -8.88 -5.30
N ALA A 17 -5.87 -8.79 -6.16
CA ALA A 17 -5.68 -8.97 -7.59
C ALA A 17 -4.84 -7.85 -8.25
N THR A 18 -4.81 -6.63 -7.69
CA THR A 18 -4.24 -5.48 -8.40
C THR A 18 -3.25 -4.59 -7.66
N ALA A 19 -3.07 -4.79 -6.35
CA ALA A 19 -1.87 -4.34 -5.64
C ALA A 19 -0.74 -5.41 -5.68
N GLY A 20 -0.98 -6.54 -6.36
CA GLY A 20 -0.02 -7.63 -6.48
C GLY A 20 1.14 -7.32 -7.45
N GLY A 21 2.18 -8.13 -7.33
CA GLY A 21 3.41 -8.08 -8.10
C GLY A 21 3.21 -8.05 -9.60
N ASN A 22 2.11 -8.58 -10.14
CA ASN A 22 1.81 -8.50 -11.57
C ASN A 22 1.58 -7.06 -12.07
N TYR A 23 0.80 -6.24 -11.34
CA TYR A 23 0.58 -4.84 -11.75
C TYR A 23 1.81 -3.99 -11.51
N VAL A 24 2.52 -4.25 -10.41
CA VAL A 24 3.79 -3.57 -10.14
C VAL A 24 4.82 -3.91 -11.21
N LYS A 25 4.97 -5.18 -11.60
CA LYS A 25 5.84 -5.60 -12.72
C LYS A 25 5.47 -4.91 -14.04
N LEU A 26 4.17 -4.69 -14.29
CA LEU A 26 3.72 -3.95 -15.47
C LEU A 26 4.02 -2.44 -15.37
N ALA A 27 3.92 -1.86 -14.19
CA ALA A 27 4.25 -0.46 -13.94
C ALA A 27 5.77 -0.23 -13.98
N THR A 28 6.59 -1.19 -13.56
CA THR A 28 8.06 -1.09 -13.56
C THR A 28 8.68 -1.50 -14.89
N LYS A 29 7.96 -1.36 -16.02
CA LYS A 29 8.54 -1.56 -17.35
C LYS A 29 9.52 -0.46 -17.74
N ASN A 30 9.35 0.73 -17.16
CA ASN A 30 10.24 1.88 -17.32
C ASN A 30 10.37 2.65 -16.00
N LEU A 31 11.34 3.55 -15.91
CA LEU A 31 11.58 4.33 -14.69
C LEU A 31 10.44 5.31 -14.37
N ALA A 32 9.68 5.78 -15.36
CA ALA A 32 8.51 6.62 -15.11
C ALA A 32 7.43 5.90 -14.31
N GLY A 33 7.08 4.67 -14.70
CA GLY A 33 6.11 3.88 -13.97
C GLY A 33 6.64 3.40 -12.62
N LEU A 34 7.93 3.10 -12.50
CA LEU A 34 8.58 2.84 -11.20
C LEU A 34 8.53 4.05 -10.27
N HIS A 35 8.80 5.25 -10.79
CA HIS A 35 8.71 6.49 -10.04
C HIS A 35 7.27 6.71 -9.54
N CYS A 36 6.26 6.53 -10.40
CA CYS A 36 4.85 6.56 -9.99
C CYS A 36 4.53 5.57 -8.85
N VAL A 37 5.03 4.32 -8.92
CA VAL A 37 4.85 3.33 -7.85
C VAL A 37 5.49 3.80 -6.54
N THR A 38 6.64 4.48 -6.63
CA THR A 38 7.36 5.03 -5.46
C THR A 38 6.58 6.17 -4.82
N GLU A 39 6.04 7.09 -5.62
CA GLU A 39 5.15 8.17 -5.16
C GLU A 39 3.88 7.63 -4.51
N ALA A 40 3.27 6.59 -5.11
CA ALA A 40 2.13 5.92 -4.50
C ALA A 40 2.49 5.30 -3.13
N ALA A 41 3.71 4.76 -3.00
CA ALA A 41 4.19 4.18 -1.75
C ALA A 41 4.39 5.25 -0.66
N TYR A 42 4.94 6.41 -1.01
CA TYR A 42 5.03 7.56 -0.10
C TYR A 42 3.66 8.02 0.40
N ASN A 43 2.71 8.22 -0.53
CA ASN A 43 1.36 8.65 -0.17
C ASN A 43 0.67 7.66 0.78
N LEU A 44 0.85 6.34 0.56
CA LEU A 44 0.29 5.35 1.47
C LEU A 44 1.00 5.35 2.83
N GLN A 45 2.31 5.56 2.86
CA GLN A 45 3.06 5.65 4.11
C GLN A 45 2.55 6.81 4.98
N ASP A 46 2.43 8.01 4.40
CA ASP A 46 1.91 9.20 5.09
C ASP A 46 0.49 8.96 5.63
N THR A 47 -0.33 8.26 4.85
CA THR A 47 -1.69 7.89 5.25
C THR A 47 -1.70 6.93 6.44
N VAL A 48 -0.83 5.93 6.46
CA VAL A 48 -0.74 4.96 7.54
C VAL A 48 -0.20 5.62 8.81
N ASP A 49 0.76 6.53 8.69
CA ASP A 49 1.27 7.31 9.82
C ASP A 49 0.22 8.29 10.36
N THR A 50 -0.57 8.91 9.49
CA THR A 50 -1.74 9.73 9.88
C THR A 50 -2.76 8.89 10.65
N PHE A 51 -3.10 7.70 10.17
CA PHE A 51 -3.98 6.78 10.89
C PHE A 51 -3.45 6.46 12.30
N LYS A 52 -2.15 6.15 12.43
CA LYS A 52 -1.53 5.85 13.73
C LYS A 52 -1.63 7.04 14.68
N TYR A 53 -1.37 8.24 14.17
CA TYR A 53 -1.49 9.49 14.94
C TYR A 53 -2.94 9.74 15.37
N ASP A 54 -3.89 9.69 14.45
CA ASP A 54 -5.31 9.95 14.73
C ASP A 54 -5.91 8.93 15.69
N LEU A 55 -5.48 7.67 15.61
CA LEU A 55 -5.92 6.63 16.53
C LEU A 55 -5.39 6.87 17.96
N ASN A 56 -4.19 7.43 18.10
CA ASN A 56 -3.64 7.82 19.41
C ASN A 56 -4.34 9.06 20.00
N LEU A 57 -4.98 9.88 19.16
CA LEU A 57 -5.80 11.01 19.60
C LEU A 57 -7.21 10.60 20.04
N CYS A 58 -7.64 9.37 19.74
CA CYS A 58 -8.85 8.82 20.33
C CYS A 58 -8.66 8.58 21.85
N ASP A 59 -9.72 8.13 22.55
CA ASP A 59 -9.60 7.82 23.97
C ASP A 59 -8.55 6.74 24.29
N ALA A 60 -8.14 6.65 25.56
CA ALA A 60 -7.08 5.74 26.02
C ALA A 60 -7.35 4.24 25.72
N THR A 61 -8.58 3.86 25.38
CA THR A 61 -8.94 2.46 25.05
C THR A 61 -8.81 2.15 23.56
N ALA A 62 -8.65 3.16 22.71
CA ALA A 62 -8.57 3.03 21.26
C ALA A 62 -7.40 2.16 20.80
N THR A 63 -6.19 2.45 21.30
CA THR A 63 -4.97 1.71 20.98
C THR A 63 -5.09 0.24 21.40
N ALA A 64 -5.71 -0.03 22.56
CA ALA A 64 -5.95 -1.41 23.01
C ALA A 64 -6.96 -2.15 22.12
N THR A 65 -7.98 -1.43 21.64
CA THR A 65 -9.04 -1.98 20.78
C THR A 65 -8.53 -2.31 19.37
N ALA A 66 -7.54 -1.58 18.88
CA ALA A 66 -7.00 -1.70 17.52
C ALA A 66 -5.52 -2.09 17.48
N ASN A 67 -4.99 -2.70 18.54
CA ASN A 67 -3.56 -3.04 18.68
C ASN A 67 -3.04 -3.89 17.50
N TYR A 68 -3.76 -4.95 17.12
CA TYR A 68 -3.37 -5.80 15.99
C TYR A 68 -3.42 -5.06 14.65
N VAL A 69 -4.28 -4.06 14.51
CA VAL A 69 -4.33 -3.20 13.32
C VAL A 69 -3.10 -2.27 13.31
N LEU A 70 -2.72 -1.72 14.46
CA LEU A 70 -1.52 -0.89 14.61
C LEU A 70 -0.23 -1.67 14.31
N ASP A 71 -0.12 -2.90 14.80
CA ASP A 71 1.04 -3.76 14.51
C ASP A 71 1.16 -4.03 13.01
N ASN A 72 0.05 -4.41 12.36
CA ASN A 72 0.04 -4.61 10.92
C ASN A 72 0.29 -3.32 10.13
N ALA A 73 -0.19 -2.17 10.62
CA ALA A 73 0.08 -0.86 10.04
C ALA A 73 1.58 -0.50 10.09
N ASN A 74 2.27 -0.82 11.20
CA ASN A 74 3.72 -0.67 11.30
C ASN A 74 4.47 -1.56 10.29
N ASP A 75 3.99 -2.80 10.09
CA ASP A 75 4.53 -3.68 9.07
C ASP A 75 4.34 -3.13 7.64
N VAL A 76 3.17 -2.55 7.36
CA VAL A 76 2.91 -1.84 6.09
C VAL A 76 3.93 -0.72 5.88
N VAL A 77 4.14 0.16 6.88
CA VAL A 77 5.13 1.25 6.80
C VAL A 77 6.55 0.73 6.55
N ARG A 78 6.95 -0.35 7.25
CA ARG A 78 8.26 -0.97 7.06
C ARG A 78 8.46 -1.49 5.63
N ILE A 79 7.44 -2.13 5.06
CA ILE A 79 7.49 -2.63 3.69
C ILE A 79 7.54 -1.48 2.67
N LEU A 80 6.75 -0.42 2.89
CA LEU A 80 6.75 0.77 2.04
C LEU A 80 8.10 1.48 2.06
N THR A 81 8.68 1.65 3.24
CA THR A 81 10.03 2.21 3.42
C THR A 81 11.07 1.37 2.65
N THR A 82 10.98 0.04 2.74
CA THR A 82 11.88 -0.86 2.00
C THR A 82 11.68 -0.76 0.49
N LEU A 83 10.43 -0.63 0.01
CA LEU A 83 10.13 -0.46 -1.42
C LEU A 83 10.74 0.84 -1.95
N VAL A 84 10.58 1.94 -1.21
CA VAL A 84 11.19 3.23 -1.52
C VAL A 84 12.71 3.12 -1.56
N ASP A 85 13.32 2.47 -0.57
CA ASP A 85 14.77 2.27 -0.51
C ASP A 85 15.29 1.47 -1.71
N VAL A 86 14.61 0.38 -2.08
CA VAL A 86 14.91 -0.39 -3.29
C VAL A 86 14.81 0.49 -4.55
N SER A 87 13.75 1.31 -4.67
CA SER A 87 13.59 2.23 -5.80
C SER A 87 14.77 3.20 -5.91
N LYS A 88 15.22 3.76 -4.78
CA LYS A 88 16.34 4.69 -4.76
C LYS A 88 17.68 4.03 -5.05
N ASN A 89 17.99 2.96 -4.33
CA ASN A 89 19.35 2.41 -4.24
C ASN A 89 19.62 1.23 -5.18
N VAL A 90 18.59 0.42 -5.49
CA VAL A 90 18.73 -0.74 -6.38
C VAL A 90 18.33 -0.38 -7.81
N CYS A 91 17.29 0.45 -7.96
CA CYS A 91 16.79 0.87 -9.26
C CYS A 91 17.41 2.17 -9.77
N ASN A 92 18.27 2.82 -8.99
CA ASN A 92 18.88 4.13 -9.30
C ASN A 92 17.85 5.22 -9.65
N ASN A 93 16.70 5.20 -8.97
CA ASN A 93 15.57 6.10 -9.25
C ASN A 93 15.46 7.27 -8.25
N ALA A 94 16.52 7.53 -7.47
CA ALA A 94 16.51 8.57 -6.43
C ALA A 94 16.40 10.00 -7.00
N ASN A 95 17.00 10.25 -8.16
CA ASN A 95 17.04 11.55 -8.84
C ASN A 95 16.35 11.46 -10.21
N TYR A 96 15.20 10.79 -10.26
CA TYR A 96 14.44 10.60 -11.49
C TYR A 96 14.17 11.93 -12.21
N ASP A 97 14.58 12.03 -13.47
CA ASP A 97 14.25 13.12 -14.37
C ASP A 97 13.31 12.65 -15.50
N ALA A 98 12.14 13.28 -15.62
CA ALA A 98 11.13 12.86 -16.58
C ALA A 98 11.54 13.06 -18.04
N ALA A 99 12.47 13.97 -18.36
CA ALA A 99 12.93 14.20 -19.71
C ALA A 99 13.96 13.15 -20.14
N THR A 100 14.86 12.73 -19.23
CA THR A 100 15.96 11.82 -19.57
C THR A 100 15.74 10.37 -19.16
N ASP A 101 14.94 10.11 -18.12
CA ASP A 101 14.88 8.80 -17.49
C ASP A 101 13.59 8.05 -17.78
N ALA A 102 12.52 8.75 -18.17
CA ALA A 102 11.18 8.19 -18.23
C ALA A 102 11.06 6.88 -19.02
N ARG A 103 11.81 6.75 -20.13
CA ARG A 103 11.81 5.56 -21.01
C ARG A 103 12.85 4.50 -20.64
N LYS A 104 13.76 4.78 -19.70
CA LYS A 104 14.82 3.83 -19.33
C LYS A 104 14.21 2.60 -18.68
N THR A 105 14.71 1.44 -19.08
CA THR A 105 14.28 0.15 -18.54
C THR A 105 15.01 -0.13 -17.23
N PRO A 106 14.32 -0.40 -16.12
CA PRO A 106 14.97 -0.82 -14.89
C PRO A 106 15.65 -2.19 -15.06
N THR A 107 16.68 -2.45 -14.26
CA THR A 107 17.34 -3.76 -14.29
C THR A 107 16.37 -4.88 -13.84
N PRO A 108 16.56 -6.13 -14.29
CA PRO A 108 15.73 -7.24 -13.84
C PRO A 108 15.73 -7.39 -12.30
N SER A 109 16.88 -7.18 -11.66
CA SER A 109 17.02 -7.22 -10.20
C SER A 109 16.19 -6.13 -9.50
N CYS A 110 16.15 -4.91 -10.06
CA CYS A 110 15.26 -3.87 -9.58
C CYS A 110 13.79 -4.32 -9.64
N VAL A 111 13.34 -4.79 -10.81
CA VAL A 111 11.94 -5.23 -11.01
C VAL A 111 11.57 -6.36 -10.05
N GLU A 112 12.46 -7.34 -9.86
CA GLU A 112 12.26 -8.44 -8.93
C GLU A 112 12.12 -7.96 -7.48
N ASN A 113 13.02 -7.09 -7.01
CA ASN A 113 12.98 -6.58 -5.64
C ASN A 113 11.72 -5.75 -5.38
N VAL A 114 11.35 -4.86 -6.29
CA VAL A 114 10.12 -4.04 -6.16
C VAL A 114 8.88 -4.93 -6.18
N THR A 115 8.82 -5.92 -7.07
CA THR A 115 7.72 -6.90 -7.14
C THR A 115 7.60 -7.70 -5.84
N LYS A 116 8.73 -8.15 -5.28
CA LYS A 116 8.77 -8.89 -4.02
C LYS A 116 8.24 -8.06 -2.85
N GLN A 117 8.60 -6.78 -2.75
CA GLN A 117 8.06 -5.90 -1.71
C GLN A 117 6.57 -5.62 -1.93
N ALA A 118 6.12 -5.46 -3.18
CA ALA A 118 4.70 -5.30 -3.48
C ALA A 118 3.85 -6.51 -3.05
N GLU A 119 4.34 -7.75 -3.26
CA GLU A 119 3.63 -8.96 -2.77
C GLU A 119 3.58 -9.04 -1.24
N LYS A 120 4.65 -8.63 -0.55
CA LYS A 120 4.63 -8.51 0.91
C LYS A 120 3.63 -7.45 1.36
N LEU A 121 3.63 -6.28 0.71
CA LEU A 121 2.73 -5.18 1.02
C LEU A 121 1.27 -5.60 0.87
N LYS A 122 0.94 -6.26 -0.24
CA LYS A 122 -0.37 -6.84 -0.50
C LYS A 122 -0.79 -7.80 0.61
N THR A 123 0.11 -8.67 1.05
CA THR A 123 -0.13 -9.59 2.16
C THR A 123 -0.37 -8.84 3.48
N ALA A 124 0.45 -7.85 3.80
CA ALA A 124 0.29 -7.04 5.01
C ALA A 124 -1.02 -6.24 5.02
N VAL A 125 -1.37 -5.60 3.90
CA VAL A 125 -2.66 -4.90 3.71
C VAL A 125 -3.83 -5.86 3.88
N TRP A 126 -3.73 -7.08 3.34
CA TRP A 126 -4.74 -8.12 3.50
C TRP A 126 -5.00 -8.45 4.97
N TYR A 127 -3.94 -8.75 5.72
CA TYR A 127 -4.04 -9.02 7.16
C TYR A 127 -4.60 -7.81 7.91
N THR A 128 -4.14 -6.60 7.58
CA THR A 128 -4.63 -5.37 8.21
C THR A 128 -6.15 -5.21 8.03
N ILE A 129 -6.68 -5.42 6.82
CA ILE A 129 -8.11 -5.31 6.54
C ILE A 129 -8.91 -6.40 7.26
N LYS A 130 -8.35 -7.60 7.37
CA LYS A 130 -8.96 -8.70 8.13
C LYS A 130 -9.06 -8.33 9.62
N GLU A 131 -7.99 -7.77 10.20
CA GLU A 131 -8.00 -7.33 11.60
C GLU A 131 -8.97 -6.16 11.81
N ILE A 132 -9.02 -5.18 10.90
CA ILE A 132 -10.04 -4.11 10.94
C ILE A 132 -11.46 -4.68 11.02
N ALA A 133 -11.76 -5.75 10.28
CA ALA A 133 -13.07 -6.38 10.31
C ALA A 133 -13.34 -7.19 11.60
N ALA A 134 -12.28 -7.58 12.32
CA ALA A 134 -12.35 -8.33 13.57
C ALA A 134 -12.49 -7.42 14.80
N VAL A 135 -12.11 -6.15 14.69
CA VAL A 135 -12.29 -5.15 15.75
C VAL A 135 -13.78 -5.07 16.13
N LYS A 136 -14.09 -5.42 17.38
CA LYS A 136 -15.43 -5.22 17.96
C LYS A 136 -15.74 -3.72 17.94
N LYS A 137 -17.01 -3.33 17.76
CA LYS A 137 -17.45 -1.93 17.68
C LYS A 137 -16.74 -1.08 18.76
N GLY A 138 -15.74 -0.31 18.32
CA GLY A 138 -15.13 0.73 19.14
C GLY A 138 -16.05 1.94 19.21
N ASN A 139 -15.59 3.00 19.87
CA ASN A 139 -16.24 4.30 19.76
C ASN A 139 -16.24 4.81 18.29
N SER A 140 -16.94 5.92 18.04
CA SER A 140 -17.00 6.51 16.70
C SER A 140 -15.63 6.90 16.14
N CYS A 141 -14.71 7.38 16.98
CA CYS A 141 -13.35 7.77 16.61
C CYS A 141 -12.57 6.58 16.03
N VAL A 142 -12.49 5.47 16.77
CA VAL A 142 -11.82 4.23 16.34
C VAL A 142 -12.46 3.71 15.06
N THR A 143 -13.79 3.65 15.02
CA THR A 143 -14.51 3.11 13.85
C THR A 143 -14.24 3.94 12.59
N MET A 144 -14.20 5.27 12.72
CA MET A 144 -13.92 6.18 11.61
C MET A 144 -12.48 6.03 11.10
N ASN A 145 -11.50 6.02 12.01
CA ASN A 145 -10.09 5.85 11.65
C ASN A 145 -9.81 4.51 10.96
N LEU A 146 -10.36 3.41 11.47
CA LEU A 146 -10.24 2.09 10.83
C LEU A 146 -10.92 2.05 9.45
N THR A 147 -12.05 2.74 9.30
CA THR A 147 -12.74 2.84 8.00
C THR A 147 -11.91 3.66 7.01
N ASN A 148 -11.35 4.79 7.42
CA ASN A 148 -10.50 5.63 6.59
C ASN A 148 -9.24 4.88 6.15
N LEU A 149 -8.56 4.18 7.05
CA LEU A 149 -7.39 3.36 6.70
C LEU A 149 -7.75 2.32 5.62
N LYS A 150 -8.88 1.63 5.80
CA LYS A 150 -9.38 0.65 4.82
C LYS A 150 -9.67 1.28 3.46
N LEU A 151 -10.27 2.48 3.42
CA LEU A 151 -10.53 3.22 2.18
C LEU A 151 -9.24 3.55 1.44
N ASN A 152 -8.25 4.05 2.16
CA ASN A 152 -6.96 4.40 1.58
C ASN A 152 -6.20 3.20 0.99
N PHE A 153 -6.36 2.00 1.57
CA PHE A 153 -5.83 0.78 0.93
C PHE A 153 -6.50 0.47 -0.42
N PHE A 154 -7.79 0.80 -0.61
CA PHE A 154 -8.42 0.70 -1.94
C PHE A 154 -7.91 1.75 -2.91
N ASP A 155 -7.64 2.96 -2.43
CA ASP A 155 -7.16 4.04 -3.28
C ASP A 155 -5.72 3.79 -3.74
N PHE A 156 -4.85 3.31 -2.85
CA PHE A 156 -3.49 2.89 -3.21
C PHE A 156 -3.49 1.86 -4.35
N LYS A 157 -4.38 0.87 -4.28
CA LYS A 157 -4.58 -0.11 -5.35
C LYS A 157 -4.95 0.56 -6.69
N ASN A 158 -5.79 1.59 -6.67
CA ASN A 158 -6.14 2.34 -7.89
C ASN A 158 -4.95 3.17 -8.40
N LEU A 159 -4.14 3.73 -7.51
CA LEU A 159 -2.90 4.43 -7.88
C LEU A 159 -1.90 3.50 -8.58
N ILE A 160 -1.69 2.28 -8.07
CA ILE A 160 -0.81 1.29 -8.72
C ILE A 160 -1.29 0.97 -10.14
N ARG A 161 -2.60 0.88 -10.38
CA ARG A 161 -3.12 0.71 -11.75
C ARG A 161 -2.83 1.91 -12.64
N LYS A 162 -3.01 3.13 -12.13
CA LYS A 162 -2.65 4.35 -12.87
C LYS A 162 -1.16 4.37 -13.24
N CYS A 163 -0.28 3.82 -12.39
CA CYS A 163 1.14 3.71 -12.71
C CYS A 163 1.44 2.76 -13.89
N VAL A 164 0.61 1.73 -14.11
CA VAL A 164 0.69 0.92 -15.34
C VAL A 164 0.38 1.77 -16.56
N ASP A 165 -0.61 2.66 -16.46
CA ASP A 165 -0.96 3.54 -17.57
C ASP A 165 0.09 4.63 -17.80
N VAL A 166 0.74 5.12 -16.75
CA VAL A 166 1.93 5.98 -16.87
C VAL A 166 3.00 5.25 -17.66
N ALA A 167 3.35 4.01 -17.27
CA ALA A 167 4.37 3.22 -17.96
C ALA A 167 4.05 2.96 -19.45
N ARG A 168 2.78 2.87 -19.82
CA ARG A 168 2.34 2.64 -21.22
C ARG A 168 2.37 3.89 -22.10
N LYS A 169 2.31 5.07 -21.50
CA LYS A 169 2.24 6.35 -22.23
C LYS A 169 3.61 6.95 -22.55
N VAL A 170 4.65 6.42 -21.91
CA VAL A 170 6.04 6.78 -22.19
C VAL A 170 6.64 5.86 -23.24
#